data_AF-A0A6G8ATN1-F1
#
_entry.id   AF-A0A6G8ATN1-F1
#
_cell.length_a   1.000
_cell.length_b   1.000
_cell.length_c   1.000
_cell.angle_alpha   90.00
_cell.angle_beta   90.00
_cell.angle_gamma   90.00
#
_symmetry.space_group_name_H-M   'P 1'
#
loop_
_entity.id
_entity.type
_entity.pdbx_description
1 polymer ?
#
loop_
_entity_poly.entity_id
_entity_poly.type
_entity_poly.pdbx_seq_one_letter_code
_entity_poly.pdbx_strand_id
1 'polypeptide(L)'
;MNKQLKRFCFLESVVTSMWVLYFHHFYIFYKDALEFGAEESSKAIKLSFILIYRSQETFSFLSFAFVLLVINVFVIVVIKSIANRKIIIAVSFIQLFISLLLLNINVLYVLTIPISVISILIVYMSYIISKHRFRQRLVLKEEVVGCHGPFNSQKEVDRYEDKLVETYDISQLVKRTTIEKNKYFLEFDEKEKTGGWNEE
;
A
#
# COMPACT_ATOMS: atom_id res chain seq x y z
N MET A 1 9.10 17.09 -20.34
CA MET A 1 8.47 16.75 -19.04
C MET A 1 8.48 15.24 -18.86
N ASN A 2 9.17 14.72 -17.83
CA ASN A 2 9.44 13.29 -17.60
C ASN A 2 8.13 12.45 -17.59
N LYS A 3 8.08 11.31 -18.30
CA LYS A 3 6.91 10.44 -18.48
C LYS A 3 6.31 10.00 -17.14
N GLN A 4 7.15 9.74 -16.13
CA GLN A 4 6.70 9.38 -14.78
C GLN A 4 6.02 10.56 -14.06
N LEU A 5 6.52 11.78 -14.24
CA LEU A 5 5.91 12.98 -13.65
C LEU A 5 4.49 13.19 -14.19
N LYS A 6 4.29 13.04 -15.51
CA LYS A 6 2.96 13.13 -16.13
C LYS A 6 2.00 12.11 -15.52
N ARG A 7 2.44 10.86 -15.32
CA ARG A 7 1.62 9.80 -14.71
C ARG A 7 1.24 10.13 -13.26
N PHE A 8 2.17 10.65 -12.46
CA PHE A 8 1.87 11.05 -11.08
C PHE A 8 0.91 12.24 -11.01
N CYS A 9 1.12 13.28 -11.82
CA CYS A 9 0.20 14.41 -11.88
C CYS A 9 -1.20 13.98 -12.34
N PHE A 10 -1.29 13.05 -13.29
CA PHE A 10 -2.57 12.49 -13.73
C PHE A 10 -3.25 11.70 -12.59
N LEU A 11 -2.52 10.82 -11.90
CA LEU A 11 -3.05 10.05 -10.79
C LEU A 11 -3.53 10.96 -9.66
N GLU A 12 -2.76 11.98 -9.31
CA GLU A 12 -3.14 12.97 -8.31
C GLU A 12 -4.42 13.70 -8.72
N SER A 13 -4.49 14.17 -9.96
CA SER A 13 -5.69 14.83 -10.50
C SER A 13 -6.93 13.93 -10.40
N VAL A 14 -6.80 12.63 -10.70
CA VAL A 14 -7.91 11.68 -10.56
C VAL A 14 -8.36 11.57 -9.11
N VAL A 15 -7.42 11.42 -8.17
CA VAL A 15 -7.73 11.32 -6.74
C VAL A 15 -8.36 12.62 -6.23
N THR A 16 -7.88 13.79 -6.65
CA THR A 16 -8.49 15.09 -6.32
C THR A 16 -9.92 15.17 -6.86
N SER A 17 -10.17 14.78 -8.11
CA SER A 17 -11.51 14.78 -8.71
C SER A 17 -12.47 13.87 -7.94
N MET A 18 -12.01 12.69 -7.51
CA MET A 18 -12.83 11.79 -6.68
C MET A 18 -13.18 12.43 -5.33
N TRP A 19 -12.25 13.13 -4.68
CA TRP A 19 -12.53 13.86 -3.45
C TRP A 19 -13.54 14.99 -3.66
N VAL A 20 -13.43 15.75 -4.75
CA VAL A 20 -14.38 16.83 -5.08
C VAL A 20 -15.78 16.26 -5.28
N LEU A 21 -15.93 15.18 -6.05
CA LEU A 21 -17.22 14.51 -6.25
C LEU A 21 -17.77 13.97 -4.92
N TYR A 22 -16.91 13.32 -4.13
CA TYR A 22 -17.29 12.83 -2.80
C TYR A 22 -17.83 13.96 -1.91
N PHE A 23 -17.10 15.08 -1.78
CA PHE A 23 -17.52 16.20 -0.94
C PHE A 23 -18.79 16.87 -1.47
N HIS A 24 -18.96 16.97 -2.79
CA HIS A 24 -20.17 17.50 -3.37
C HIS A 24 -21.41 16.66 -2.99
N HIS A 25 -21.35 15.35 -3.21
CA HIS A 25 -22.45 14.45 -2.84
C HIS A 25 -22.67 14.38 -1.33
N PHE A 26 -21.58 14.33 -0.55
CA PHE A 26 -21.64 14.33 0.90
C PHE A 26 -22.27 15.61 1.45
N TYR A 27 -21.97 16.77 0.86
CA TYR A 27 -22.55 18.04 1.28
C TYR A 27 -24.06 18.07 1.07
N ILE A 28 -24.54 17.61 -0.09
CA ILE A 28 -25.99 17.52 -0.37
C ILE A 28 -26.66 16.60 0.65
N PHE A 29 -26.13 15.38 0.81
CA PHE A 29 -26.61 14.43 1.81
C PHE A 29 -26.61 15.01 3.22
N TYR A 30 -25.52 15.65 3.62
CA TYR A 30 -25.36 16.20 4.97
C TYR A 30 -26.34 17.33 5.25
N LYS A 31 -26.59 18.19 4.26
CA LYS A 31 -27.59 19.26 4.36
C LYS A 31 -28.98 18.67 4.59
N ASP A 32 -29.38 17.72 3.75
CA ASP A 32 -30.69 17.05 3.87
C ASP A 32 -30.81 16.30 5.21
N ALA A 33 -29.73 15.67 5.67
CA ALA A 33 -29.70 14.92 6.92
C ALA A 33 -29.78 15.82 8.17
N LEU A 34 -29.33 17.08 8.09
CA LEU A 34 -29.42 18.04 9.20
C LEU A 34 -30.86 18.54 9.44
N GLU A 35 -31.75 18.48 8.45
CA GLU A 35 -33.14 18.93 8.58
C GLU A 35 -33.98 18.03 9.51
N PHE A 36 -33.50 16.82 9.81
CA PHE A 36 -34.19 15.86 10.69
C PHE A 36 -34.09 16.20 12.20
N GLY A 37 -33.34 17.23 12.59
CA GLY A 37 -33.25 17.69 13.98
C GLY A 37 -33.64 19.15 14.12
N ALA A 38 -34.32 19.51 15.21
CA ALA A 38 -34.58 20.91 15.54
C ALA A 38 -33.27 21.72 15.53
N GLU A 39 -33.29 22.95 15.03
CA GLU A 39 -32.07 23.75 14.84
C GLU A 39 -31.24 23.89 16.12
N GLU A 40 -31.90 23.99 17.28
CA GLU A 40 -31.30 24.12 18.61
C GLU A 40 -30.84 22.79 19.24
N SER A 41 -31.13 21.65 18.61
CA SER A 41 -30.74 20.35 19.16
C SER A 41 -29.22 20.17 19.18
N SER A 42 -28.72 19.52 20.23
CA SER A 42 -27.28 19.28 20.40
C SER A 42 -26.72 18.40 19.27
N LYS A 43 -25.41 18.54 18.99
CA LYS A 43 -24.73 17.76 17.94
C LYS A 43 -24.91 16.25 18.11
N ALA A 44 -24.93 15.75 19.35
CA ALA A 44 -25.13 14.33 19.65
C ALA A 44 -26.53 13.86 19.26
N ILE A 45 -27.56 14.68 19.49
CA ILE A 45 -28.94 14.36 19.10
C ILE A 45 -29.05 14.32 17.57
N LYS A 46 -28.51 15.34 16.88
CA LYS A 46 -28.49 15.37 15.41
C LYS A 46 -27.79 14.14 14.82
N LEU A 47 -26.64 13.75 15.40
CA LEU A 47 -25.93 12.53 15.00
C LEU A 47 -26.81 11.28 15.15
N SER A 48 -27.49 11.13 16.29
CA SER A 48 -28.39 10.00 16.52
C SER A 48 -29.53 9.96 15.51
N PHE A 49 -30.14 11.10 15.18
CA PHE A 49 -31.18 11.17 14.15
C PHE A 49 -30.66 10.74 12.78
N ILE A 50 -29.49 11.23 12.37
CA ILE A 50 -28.87 10.85 11.09
C ILE A 50 -28.60 9.34 11.06
N LEU A 51 -28.09 8.77 12.14
CA LEU A 51 -27.82 7.34 12.22
C LEU A 51 -29.09 6.48 12.24
N ILE A 52 -30.19 6.97 12.82
CA ILE A 52 -31.46 6.22 12.84
C ILE A 52 -32.13 6.25 11.46
N TYR A 53 -32.24 7.44 10.85
CA TYR A 53 -33.04 7.63 9.65
C TYR A 53 -32.27 7.50 8.33
N ARG A 54 -30.94 7.60 8.36
CA ARG A 54 -30.04 7.59 7.18
C ARG A 54 -28.80 6.72 7.39
N SER A 55 -28.91 5.65 8.19
CA SER A 55 -27.78 4.75 8.49
C SER A 55 -27.10 4.25 7.22
N GLN A 56 -27.88 3.73 6.26
CA GLN A 56 -27.34 3.09 5.06
C GLN A 56 -26.52 4.07 4.20
N GLU A 57 -27.06 5.27 3.96
CA GLU A 57 -26.33 6.31 3.21
C GLU A 57 -25.10 6.78 4.00
N THR A 58 -25.23 6.97 5.31
CA THR A 58 -24.12 7.35 6.18
C THR A 58 -22.98 6.34 6.09
N PHE A 59 -23.26 5.04 6.25
CA PHE A 59 -22.25 3.98 6.14
C PHE A 59 -21.62 3.89 4.75
N SER A 60 -22.40 4.16 3.70
CA SER A 60 -21.89 4.21 2.33
C SER A 60 -20.88 5.35 2.16
N PHE A 61 -21.21 6.56 2.62
CA PHE A 61 -20.27 7.70 2.59
C PHE A 61 -19.02 7.43 3.41
N LEU A 62 -19.17 6.89 4.62
CA LEU A 62 -18.04 6.53 5.47
C LEU A 62 -17.11 5.49 4.81
N SER A 63 -17.69 4.51 4.11
CA SER A 63 -16.95 3.50 3.36
C SER A 63 -16.20 4.09 2.16
N PHE A 64 -16.84 5.00 1.40
CA PHE A 64 -16.17 5.72 0.31
C PHE A 64 -15.04 6.62 0.82
N ALA A 65 -15.25 7.34 1.93
CA ALA A 65 -14.21 8.14 2.57
C ALA A 65 -13.02 7.28 2.99
N PHE A 66 -13.27 6.12 3.60
CA PHE A 66 -12.24 5.16 3.97
C PHE A 66 -11.41 4.73 2.75
N VAL A 67 -12.06 4.30 1.66
CA VAL A 67 -11.37 3.88 0.44
C VAL A 67 -10.55 5.03 -0.16
N LEU A 68 -11.09 6.25 -0.21
CA LEU A 68 -10.39 7.41 -0.73
C LEU A 68 -9.17 7.79 0.12
N LEU A 69 -9.26 7.69 1.44
CA LEU A 69 -8.14 7.91 2.35
C LEU A 69 -7.04 6.87 2.14
N VAL A 70 -7.40 5.58 2.05
CA VAL A 70 -6.46 4.50 1.79
C VAL A 70 -5.74 4.72 0.45
N ILE A 71 -6.48 5.02 -0.62
CA ILE A 71 -5.90 5.31 -1.94
C ILE A 71 -4.96 6.51 -1.87
N ASN A 72 -5.39 7.61 -1.25
CA ASN A 72 -4.59 8.84 -1.18
C ASN A 72 -3.28 8.63 -0.40
N VAL A 73 -3.33 7.98 0.77
CA VAL A 73 -2.13 7.64 1.54
C VAL A 73 -1.24 6.65 0.78
N PHE A 74 -1.82 5.68 0.07
CA PHE A 74 -1.05 4.74 -0.75
C PHE A 74 -0.31 5.47 -1.89
N VAL A 75 -0.96 6.42 -2.58
CA VAL A 75 -0.32 7.24 -3.61
C VAL A 75 0.86 8.02 -3.03
N ILE A 76 0.72 8.63 -1.86
CA ILE A 76 1.82 9.33 -1.17
C ILE A 76 3.01 8.39 -0.92
N VAL A 77 2.75 7.19 -0.41
CA VAL A 77 3.79 6.19 -0.13
C VAL A 77 4.50 5.77 -1.42
N VAL A 78 3.75 5.48 -2.48
CA VAL A 78 4.31 5.09 -3.79
C VAL A 78 5.17 6.20 -4.38
N ILE A 79 4.68 7.46 -4.35
CA ILE A 79 5.45 8.62 -4.83
C ILE A 79 6.75 8.72 -4.04
N LYS A 80 6.69 8.61 -2.70
CA LYS A 80 7.87 8.66 -1.84
C LYS A 80 8.88 7.54 -2.14
N SER A 81 8.41 6.35 -2.50
CA SER A 81 9.27 5.20 -2.80
C SER A 81 9.93 5.27 -4.18
N ILE A 82 9.24 5.82 -5.19
CA ILE A 82 9.73 5.84 -6.59
C ILE A 82 10.47 7.15 -6.91
N ALA A 83 10.05 8.26 -6.32
CA ALA A 83 10.53 9.58 -6.68
C ALA A 83 10.88 10.38 -5.41
N ASN A 84 12.14 10.80 -5.28
CA ASN A 84 12.56 11.70 -4.19
C ASN A 84 12.12 13.17 -4.46
N ARG A 85 10.89 13.35 -4.96
CA ARG A 85 10.34 14.64 -5.41
C ARG A 85 9.53 15.28 -4.27
N LYS A 86 10.26 16.01 -3.42
CA LYS A 86 9.72 16.70 -2.23
C LYS A 86 8.48 17.55 -2.51
N ILE A 87 8.43 18.26 -3.65
CA ILE A 87 7.30 19.15 -3.99
C ILE A 87 6.01 18.36 -4.22
N ILE A 88 6.05 17.25 -4.97
CA ILE A 88 4.85 16.45 -5.26
C ILE A 88 4.32 15.82 -3.99
N ILE A 89 5.24 15.27 -3.18
CA ILE A 89 4.90 14.71 -1.87
C ILE A 89 4.21 15.78 -1.01
N ALA A 90 4.74 17.00 -0.97
CA ALA A 90 4.13 18.10 -0.23
C ALA A 90 2.72 18.44 -0.74
N VAL A 91 2.51 18.51 -2.05
CA VAL A 91 1.18 18.76 -2.65
C VAL A 91 0.19 17.68 -2.23
N SER A 92 0.56 16.40 -2.30
CA SER A 92 -0.31 15.30 -1.90
C SER A 92 -0.62 15.30 -0.41
N PHE A 93 0.36 15.63 0.44
CA PHE A 93 0.12 15.82 1.87
C PHE A 93 -0.82 16.99 2.16
N ILE A 94 -0.67 18.11 1.45
CA ILE A 94 -1.58 19.26 1.59
C ILE A 94 -3.00 18.87 1.17
N GLN A 95 -3.15 18.16 0.04
CA GLN A 95 -4.46 17.67 -0.39
C GLN A 95 -5.08 16.73 0.67
N LEU A 96 -4.30 15.77 1.19
CA LEU A 96 -4.76 14.87 2.24
C LEU A 96 -5.21 15.65 3.48
N PHE A 97 -4.42 16.65 3.90
CA PHE A 97 -4.73 17.49 5.05
C PHE A 97 -6.03 18.28 4.85
N ILE A 98 -6.22 18.90 3.69
CA ILE A 98 -7.46 19.61 3.34
C ILE A 98 -8.65 18.64 3.35
N SER A 99 -8.48 17.45 2.79
CA SER A 99 -9.54 16.43 2.75
C SER A 99 -9.92 15.97 4.15
N LEU A 100 -8.94 15.73 5.03
CA LEU A 100 -9.19 15.40 6.43
C LEU A 100 -9.88 16.53 7.17
N LEU A 101 -9.48 17.79 6.94
CA LEU A 101 -10.10 18.95 7.56
C LEU A 101 -11.57 19.07 7.16
N LEU A 102 -11.89 18.97 5.87
CA LEU A 102 -13.27 19.02 5.37
C LEU A 102 -14.12 17.85 5.89
N LEU A 103 -13.53 16.65 5.97
CA LEU A 103 -14.22 15.46 6.47
C LEU A 103 -14.59 15.58 7.96
N ASN A 104 -13.82 16.33 8.75
CA ASN A 104 -13.99 16.41 10.21
C ASN A 104 -14.67 17.70 10.72
N ILE A 105 -15.08 18.63 9.84
CA ILE A 105 -15.81 19.85 10.25
C ILE A 105 -17.28 19.58 10.60
N ASN A 106 -17.85 18.49 10.07
CA ASN A 106 -19.27 18.15 10.22
C ASN A 106 -19.57 17.40 11.53
N VAL A 107 -20.87 17.23 11.85
CA VAL A 107 -21.33 16.49 13.04
C VAL A 107 -20.92 15.00 13.02
N LEU A 108 -20.62 14.44 11.84
CA LEU A 108 -20.15 13.06 11.70
C LEU A 108 -18.67 12.89 12.06
N TYR A 109 -17.97 13.94 12.51
CA TYR A 109 -16.55 13.89 12.87
C TYR A 109 -16.20 12.76 13.85
N VAL A 110 -17.11 12.45 14.79
CA VAL A 110 -16.96 11.37 15.77
C VAL A 110 -16.79 10.01 15.08
N LEU A 111 -17.38 9.83 13.91
CA LEU A 111 -17.28 8.61 13.09
C LEU A 111 -16.11 8.70 12.10
N THR A 112 -15.82 9.87 11.54
CA THR A 112 -14.77 10.01 10.52
C THR A 112 -13.35 10.01 11.09
N ILE A 113 -13.14 10.48 12.33
CA ILE A 113 -11.83 10.41 13.01
C ILE A 113 -11.32 8.97 13.11
N PRO A 114 -12.05 8.01 13.72
CA PRO A 114 -11.53 6.65 13.86
C PRO A 114 -11.30 5.99 12.51
N ILE A 115 -12.16 6.26 11.52
CA ILE A 115 -11.97 5.79 10.14
C ILE A 115 -10.68 6.34 9.54
N SER A 116 -10.37 7.61 9.77
CA SER A 116 -9.15 8.24 9.28
C SER A 116 -7.90 7.60 9.90
N VAL A 117 -7.92 7.35 11.21
CA VAL A 117 -6.83 6.69 11.93
C VAL A 117 -6.62 5.26 11.40
N ILE A 118 -7.69 4.48 11.27
CA ILE A 118 -7.63 3.10 10.77
C ILE A 118 -7.10 3.06 9.34
N SER A 119 -7.55 3.98 8.48
CA SER A 119 -7.08 4.07 7.08
C SER A 119 -5.56 4.26 7.00
N ILE A 120 -5.04 5.20 7.78
CA ILE A 120 -3.59 5.49 7.83
C ILE A 120 -2.83 4.29 8.40
N LEU A 121 -3.35 3.68 9.47
CA LEU A 121 -2.74 2.52 10.12
C LEU A 121 -2.62 1.34 9.15
N ILE A 122 -3.66 1.05 8.37
CA ILE A 122 -3.65 -0.05 7.39
C ILE A 122 -2.54 0.15 6.38
N VAL A 123 -2.45 1.34 5.76
CA VAL A 123 -1.41 1.61 4.76
C VAL A 123 -0.01 1.56 5.40
N TYR A 124 0.14 2.07 6.62
CA TYR A 124 1.39 2.00 7.36
C TYR A 124 1.84 0.56 7.65
N MET A 125 0.93 -0.28 8.13
CA MET A 125 1.20 -1.69 8.38
C MET A 125 1.54 -2.44 7.09
N SER A 126 0.79 -2.20 6.00
CA SER A 126 1.09 -2.77 4.68
C SER A 126 2.48 -2.35 4.19
N TYR A 127 2.88 -1.10 4.41
CA TYR A 127 4.21 -0.60 4.08
C TYR A 127 5.31 -1.31 4.90
N ILE A 128 5.13 -1.46 6.22
CA ILE A 128 6.09 -2.18 7.08
C ILE A 128 6.23 -3.63 6.61
N ILE A 129 5.12 -4.33 6.40
CA ILE A 129 5.11 -5.74 5.98
C ILE A 129 5.84 -5.89 4.64
N SER A 130 5.56 -5.01 3.69
CA SER A 130 6.20 -5.01 2.38
C SER A 130 7.71 -4.76 2.48
N LYS A 131 8.11 -3.78 3.30
CA LYS A 131 9.52 -3.47 3.53
C LYS A 131 10.26 -4.64 4.20
N HIS A 132 9.63 -5.30 5.17
CA HIS A 132 10.22 -6.44 5.86
C HIS A 132 10.41 -7.62 4.90
N ARG A 133 9.40 -7.96 4.11
CA ARG A 133 9.51 -9.02 3.09
C ARG A 133 10.59 -8.70 2.04
N PHE A 134 10.68 -7.44 1.61
CA PHE A 134 11.72 -7.05 0.66
C PHE A 134 13.12 -7.18 1.26
N ARG A 135 13.32 -6.78 2.52
CA ARG A 135 14.60 -6.95 3.22
C ARG A 135 14.97 -8.41 3.39
N GLN A 136 14.02 -9.26 3.81
CA GLN A 136 14.25 -10.69 3.90
C GLN A 136 14.68 -11.27 2.55
N ARG A 137 14.01 -10.91 1.45
CA ARG A 137 14.42 -11.33 0.10
C ARG A 137 15.83 -10.89 -0.29
N LEU A 138 16.27 -9.69 0.10
CA LEU A 138 17.64 -9.23 -0.16
C LEU A 138 18.69 -10.02 0.63
N VAL A 139 18.41 -10.33 1.90
CA VAL A 139 19.32 -11.15 2.72
C VAL A 139 19.40 -12.58 2.18
N LEU A 140 18.24 -13.17 1.84
CA LEU A 140 18.16 -14.45 1.13
C LEU A 140 18.98 -14.45 -0.17
N LYS A 141 18.97 -13.34 -0.92
CA LYS A 141 19.74 -13.19 -2.16
C LYS A 141 21.24 -13.22 -1.91
N GLU A 142 21.74 -12.51 -0.89
CA GLU A 142 23.18 -12.47 -0.59
C GLU A 142 23.71 -13.78 0.01
N GLU A 143 22.89 -14.53 0.76
CA GLU A 143 23.33 -15.77 1.42
C GLU A 143 23.24 -17.02 0.52
N VAL A 144 22.29 -17.06 -0.42
CA VAL A 144 21.98 -18.28 -1.20
C VAL A 144 22.54 -18.22 -2.63
N VAL A 145 22.58 -17.05 -3.28
CA VAL A 145 23.03 -16.91 -4.67
C VAL A 145 24.55 -16.98 -4.75
N GLY A 146 25.06 -17.85 -5.60
CA GLY A 146 26.49 -18.09 -5.77
C GLY A 146 26.83 -19.57 -5.90
N CYS A 147 28.13 -19.84 -6.05
CA CYS A 147 28.66 -21.19 -6.22
C CYS A 147 29.12 -21.74 -4.87
N HIS A 148 28.47 -22.81 -4.41
CA HIS A 148 28.73 -23.47 -3.14
C HIS A 148 29.51 -24.77 -3.34
N GLY A 149 30.46 -25.03 -2.45
CA GLY A 149 31.34 -26.20 -2.49
C GLY A 149 32.81 -25.84 -2.24
N PRO A 150 33.76 -26.70 -2.62
CA PRO A 150 33.55 -27.98 -3.30
C PRO A 150 33.05 -29.09 -2.37
N PHE A 151 32.13 -29.93 -2.88
CA PHE A 151 31.63 -31.12 -2.21
C PHE A 151 32.30 -32.39 -2.74
N ASN A 152 32.48 -33.40 -1.88
CA ASN A 152 33.15 -34.65 -2.22
C ASN A 152 32.19 -35.71 -2.78
N SER A 153 30.88 -35.53 -2.62
CA SER A 153 29.87 -36.46 -3.15
C SER A 153 28.53 -35.77 -3.43
N GLN A 154 27.75 -36.35 -4.34
CA GLN A 154 26.38 -35.89 -4.61
C GLN A 154 25.50 -35.88 -3.35
N LYS A 155 25.68 -36.84 -2.43
CA LYS A 155 24.94 -36.91 -1.15
C LYS A 155 25.26 -35.74 -0.21
N GLU A 156 26.38 -35.05 -0.38
CA GLU A 156 26.69 -33.83 0.37
C GLU A 156 26.00 -32.62 -0.23
N VAL A 157 25.88 -32.58 -1.56
CA VAL A 157 25.11 -31.56 -2.28
C VAL A 157 23.64 -31.63 -1.88
N ASP A 158 23.03 -32.83 -1.92
CA ASP A 158 21.62 -33.02 -1.61
C ASP A 158 21.31 -32.65 -0.15
N ARG A 159 22.18 -33.01 0.81
CA ARG A 159 22.02 -32.60 2.22
C ARG A 159 22.19 -31.11 2.45
N TYR A 160 23.05 -30.46 1.68
CA TYR A 160 23.24 -29.02 1.77
C TYR A 160 22.02 -28.28 1.18
N GLU A 161 21.48 -28.78 0.08
CA GLU A 161 20.23 -28.30 -0.51
C GLU A 161 19.04 -28.48 0.43
N ASP A 162 18.86 -29.64 1.05
CA ASP A 162 17.76 -29.88 2.00
C ASP A 162 17.79 -28.87 3.16
N LYS A 163 18.99 -28.57 3.69
CA LYS A 163 19.18 -27.53 4.71
C LYS A 163 18.81 -26.14 4.21
N LEU A 164 19.14 -25.84 2.95
CA LEU A 164 18.78 -24.57 2.33
C LEU A 164 17.27 -24.48 2.11
N VAL A 165 16.59 -25.55 1.68
CA VAL A 165 15.12 -25.60 1.52
C VAL A 165 14.40 -25.44 2.86
N GLU A 166 14.92 -26.05 3.93
CA GLU A 166 14.37 -25.93 5.28
C GLU A 166 14.52 -24.52 5.86
N THR A 167 15.63 -23.84 5.53
CA THR A 167 15.97 -22.53 6.08
C THR A 167 15.46 -21.37 5.21
N TYR A 168 15.34 -21.59 3.90
CA TYR A 168 15.12 -20.57 2.88
C TYR A 168 14.12 -21.03 1.81
N ASP A 169 13.25 -20.12 1.37
CA ASP A 169 12.36 -20.38 0.23
C ASP A 169 13.14 -20.21 -1.09
N ILE A 170 13.73 -21.31 -1.58
CA ILE A 170 14.55 -21.35 -2.80
C ILE A 170 13.74 -21.65 -4.08
N SER A 171 12.41 -21.69 -4.01
CA SER A 171 11.51 -22.06 -5.12
C SER A 171 11.64 -21.17 -6.37
N GLN A 172 12.24 -19.99 -6.22
CA GLN A 172 12.42 -18.99 -7.29
C GLN A 172 13.81 -19.00 -7.94
N LEU A 173 14.73 -19.84 -7.47
CA LEU A 173 16.10 -19.92 -7.99
C LEU A 173 16.25 -21.03 -9.04
N VAL A 174 17.22 -20.87 -9.94
CA VAL A 174 17.69 -21.90 -10.88
C VAL A 174 18.85 -22.62 -10.22
N LYS A 175 18.73 -23.94 -10.13
CA LYS A 175 19.79 -24.81 -9.63
C LYS A 175 20.64 -25.32 -10.80
N ARG A 176 21.96 -25.22 -10.69
CA ARG A 176 22.92 -25.97 -11.51
C ARG A 176 23.88 -26.75 -10.62
N THR A 177 24.21 -27.95 -11.04
CA THR A 177 25.24 -28.76 -10.38
C THR A 177 26.33 -29.02 -11.40
N THR A 178 27.55 -28.59 -11.08
CA THR A 178 28.70 -28.70 -11.97
C THR A 178 29.74 -29.62 -11.33
N ILE A 179 30.38 -30.47 -12.13
CA ILE A 179 31.43 -31.38 -11.66
C ILE A 179 32.75 -30.91 -12.24
N GLU A 180 33.68 -30.51 -11.38
CA GLU A 180 35.03 -30.08 -11.78
C GLU A 180 36.08 -30.85 -10.97
N LYS A 181 37.01 -31.53 -11.64
CA LYS A 181 38.10 -32.31 -11.02
C LYS A 181 37.62 -33.29 -9.92
N ASN A 182 36.58 -34.10 -10.21
CA ASN A 182 35.94 -35.03 -9.26
C ASN A 182 35.32 -34.38 -8.01
N LYS A 183 35.06 -33.07 -8.04
CA LYS A 183 34.33 -32.36 -6.98
C LYS A 183 33.04 -31.78 -7.52
N TYR A 184 32.01 -31.75 -6.67
CA TYR A 184 30.69 -31.24 -7.01
C TYR A 184 30.56 -29.80 -6.53
N PHE A 185 29.94 -28.95 -7.35
CA PHE A 185 29.61 -27.57 -7.03
C PHE A 185 28.12 -27.37 -7.24
N LEU A 186 27.49 -26.64 -6.32
CA LEU A 186 26.07 -26.29 -6.38
C LEU A 186 25.96 -24.80 -6.60
N GLU A 187 25.41 -24.40 -7.74
CA GLU A 187 25.21 -23.01 -8.11
C GLU A 187 23.73 -22.69 -8.10
N PHE A 188 23.37 -21.65 -7.35
CA PHE A 188 22.04 -21.06 -7.40
C PHE A 188 22.11 -19.73 -8.14
N ASP A 189 21.43 -19.67 -9.28
CA ASP A 189 21.26 -18.48 -10.10
C ASP A 189 19.82 -17.95 -9.99
N GLU A 190 19.62 -16.67 -10.28
CA GLU A 190 18.25 -16.17 -10.47
C GLU A 190 17.63 -16.85 -11.70
N LYS A 191 16.34 -17.23 -11.62
CA LYS A 191 15.56 -17.44 -12.84
C LYS A 191 15.63 -16.14 -13.62
N GLU A 192 16.35 -16.14 -14.73
CA GLU A 192 16.27 -15.05 -15.70
C GLU A 192 14.79 -14.78 -15.95
N LYS A 193 14.33 -13.60 -15.54
CA LYS A 193 13.06 -13.07 -15.98
C LYS A 193 13.20 -12.75 -17.46
N THR A 194 13.13 -13.78 -18.30
CA THR A 194 12.82 -13.64 -19.72
C THR A 194 11.40 -13.10 -19.81
N GLY A 195 11.27 -11.76 -19.80
CA GLY A 195 9.96 -11.11 -19.74
C GLY A 195 9.97 -9.60 -19.53
N GLY A 196 10.76 -8.87 -20.32
CA GLY A 196 10.42 -7.55 -20.87
C GLY A 196 10.05 -6.42 -19.90
N TRP A 197 11.05 -5.70 -19.42
CA TRP A 197 10.97 -4.24 -19.37
C TRP A 197 12.10 -3.73 -20.26
N ASN A 198 11.82 -3.64 -21.57
CA ASN A 198 12.65 -2.87 -22.47
C ASN A 198 12.60 -1.42 -21.98
N GLU A 199 13.77 -0.93 -21.60
CA GLU A 199 14.08 0.49 -21.43
C GLU A 199 13.98 1.16 -22.81
N GLU A 200 12.89 1.89 -23.05
CA GLU A 200 12.83 3.11 -23.88
C GLU A 200 11.79 4.11 -23.31
#